data_AF-A0A392SRR7-F1
#
_entry.id   AF-A0A392SRR7-F1
#
_cell.length_a   1.000
_cell.length_b   1.000
_cell.length_c   1.000
_cell.angle_alpha   90.00
_cell.angle_beta   90.00
_cell.angle_gamma   90.00
#
_symmetry.space_group_name_H-M   'P 1'
#
loop_
_entity.id
_entity.type
_entity.pdbx_description
1 polymer ?
#
loop_
_entity_poly.entity_id
_entity_poly.type
_entity_poly.pdbx_seq_one_letter_code
_entity_poly.pdbx_strand_id
1 'polypeptide(L)' 'MDKERGFVTIPPLLDGSNYDYWKSPMMAFLKSIDSRTWKAVLKGWEHPKIKDARGVDT' A
#
# COMPACT_ATOMS: atom_id res chain seq x y z
N MET A 1 -18.97 12.46 17.85
CA MET A 1 -18.91 10.99 17.96
C MET A 1 -18.50 10.47 16.59
N ASP A 2 -17.22 10.64 16.29
CA ASP A 2 -16.64 10.21 15.02
C ASP A 2 -16.42 8.71 15.13
N LYS A 3 -17.27 7.97 14.41
CA LYS A 3 -17.18 6.52 14.25
C LYS A 3 -15.72 6.17 14.02
N GLU A 4 -15.20 5.29 14.87
CA GLU A 4 -13.91 4.61 14.71
C GLU A 4 -13.87 4.02 13.29
N ARG A 5 -13.32 4.80 12.35
CA ARG A 5 -13.14 4.37 10.97
C ARG A 5 -12.08 3.28 11.04
N GLY A 6 -12.53 2.03 10.90
CA GLY A 6 -11.67 0.87 11.11
C GLY A 6 -10.38 0.96 10.30
N PHE A 7 -9.31 0.33 10.82
CA PHE A 7 -7.93 0.35 10.32
C PHE A 7 -7.77 0.01 8.82
N VAL A 8 -8.79 -0.54 8.18
CA VAL A 8 -8.84 -0.88 6.75
C VAL A 8 -9.18 0.34 5.87
N THR A 9 -9.76 1.40 6.45
CA THR A 9 -10.24 2.59 5.73
C THR A 9 -9.40 3.84 5.94
N ILE A 10 -8.58 3.88 7.00
CA ILE A 10 -7.65 4.98 7.29
C ILE A 10 -6.24 4.42 7.41
N PRO A 11 -5.26 4.96 6.67
CA PRO A 11 -3.87 4.56 6.84
C PRO A 11 -3.36 4.98 8.24
N PRO A 12 -2.75 4.06 9.02
CA PRO A 12 -2.15 4.43 10.29
C PRO A 12 -0.93 5.33 10.08
N LEU A 13 -0.76 6.35 10.91
CA LEU A 13 0.41 7.25 10.88
C LEU A 13 1.63 6.54 11.47
N LEU A 14 2.77 6.63 10.80
CA LEU A 14 4.05 6.18 11.35
C LEU A 14 4.67 7.32 12.15
N ASP A 15 4.62 7.23 13.49
CA ASP A 15 5.14 8.24 14.42
C ASP A 15 6.50 7.88 15.04
N GLY A 16 7.03 6.69 14.71
CA GLY A 16 8.32 6.19 15.20
C GLY A 16 8.28 5.49 16.57
N SER A 17 7.11 5.42 17.23
CA SER A 17 6.99 4.83 18.57
C SER A 17 6.99 3.30 18.58
N ASN A 18 6.27 2.67 17.63
CA ASN A 18 6.18 1.22 17.52
C ASN A 18 5.94 0.77 16.07
N TYR A 19 7.02 0.47 15.37
CA TYR A 19 6.96 0.02 13.98
C TYR A 19 6.22 -1.32 13.82
N ASP A 20 6.43 -2.29 14.72
CA ASP A 20 5.83 -3.61 14.59
C ASP A 20 4.31 -3.57 14.78
N TYR A 21 3.84 -2.75 15.72
CA TYR A 21 2.42 -2.48 15.90
C TYR A 21 1.83 -1.74 14.69
N TRP A 22 2.53 -0.75 14.14
CA TRP A 22 2.09 0.00 12.95
C TRP A 22 2.05 -0.86 11.68
N LYS A 23 2.97 -1.79 11.53
CA LYS A 23 3.16 -2.59 10.31
C LYS A 23 1.95 -3.46 9.98
N SER A 24 1.35 -4.08 10.99
CA SER A 24 0.20 -4.98 10.81
C SER A 24 -1.04 -4.28 10.20
N PRO A 25 -1.54 -3.17 10.77
CA PRO A 25 -2.65 -2.42 10.19
C PRO A 25 -2.28 -1.75 8.87
N MET A 26 -1.06 -1.24 8.69
CA MET A 26 -0.63 -0.68 7.39
C MET A 26 -0.64 -1.74 6.29
N MET A 27 -0.14 -2.95 6.58
CA MET A 27 -0.20 -4.07 5.63
C MET A 27 -1.65 -4.42 5.25
N ALA A 28 -2.57 -4.42 6.22
CA ALA A 28 -3.99 -4.68 5.96
C ALA A 28 -4.62 -3.59 5.08
N PHE A 29 -4.37 -2.31 5.38
CA PHE A 29 -4.83 -1.16 4.60
C PHE A 29 -4.32 -1.20 3.14
N LEU A 30 -3.03 -1.50 2.93
CA LEU A 30 -2.47 -1.57 1.56
C LEU A 30 -3.04 -2.75 0.77
N LYS A 31 -3.27 -3.90 1.43
CA LYS A 31 -3.90 -5.07 0.81
C LYS A 31 -5.37 -4.84 0.47
N SER A 32 -6.10 -4.00 1.22
CA SER A 32 -7.49 -3.65 0.88
C SER A 32 -7.62 -2.70 -0.31
N ILE A 33 -6.56 -1.96 -0.66
CA ILE A 33 -6.52 -1.16 -1.89
C ILE A 33 -6.32 -2.07 -3.10
N ASP A 34 -5.20 -2.80 -3.13
CA ASP A 34 -4.91 -3.82 -4.15
C ASP A 34 -3.77 -4.74 -3.67
N SER A 35 -3.83 -6.01 -4.04
CA SER A 35 -2.80 -6.99 -3.64
C SER A 35 -1.40 -6.68 -4.17
N ARG A 36 -1.29 -5.90 -5.26
CA ARG A 36 0.00 -5.45 -5.83
C ARG A 36 0.57 -4.26 -5.08
N THR A 37 -0.25 -3.47 -4.40
CA THR A 37 0.21 -2.30 -3.62
C THR A 37 1.18 -2.71 -2.52
N TRP A 38 0.85 -3.72 -1.71
CA TRP A 38 1.78 -4.23 -0.69
C TRP A 38 3.05 -4.85 -1.30
N LYS A 39 2.93 -5.53 -2.45
CA LYS A 39 4.08 -6.10 -3.16
C LYS A 39 5.04 -5.01 -3.64
N ALA A 40 4.52 -3.86 -4.09
CA ALA A 40 5.33 -2.72 -4.50
C ALA A 40 6.12 -2.13 -3.32
N VAL A 41 5.56 -2.12 -2.11
CA VAL A 41 6.29 -1.70 -0.90
C VAL A 41 7.44 -2.67 -0.58
N LEU A 42 7.21 -3.98 -0.73
CA LEU A 42 8.23 -5.00 -0.41
C LEU A 42 9.33 -5.12 -1.46
N LYS A 43 8.99 -5.05 -2.74
CA LYS A 43 9.91 -5.34 -3.86
C LYS A 43 10.46 -4.08 -4.52
N GLY A 44 9.99 -2.91 -4.12
CA GLY A 44 10.13 -1.68 -4.88
C GLY A 44 9.01 -1.55 -5.90
N TRP A 45 8.53 -0.32 -6.08
CA TRP A 45 7.58 0.00 -7.12
C TRP A 45 8.33 0.30 -8.42
N GLU A 46 7.97 -0.41 -9.49
CA GLU A 46 8.40 -0.05 -10.84
C GLU A 46 7.33 0.81 -11.49
N HIS A 47 7.76 1.90 -12.12
CA HIS A 47 6.86 2.78 -12.85
C HIS A 47 6.15 1.97 -13.96
N PRO A 48 4.82 2.02 -14.07
CA PRO A 48 4.11 1.33 -15.13
C PRO A 48 4.54 1.94 -16.46
N LYS A 49 5.22 1.14 -17.27
CA LYS A 49 5.58 1.52 -18.63
C LYS A 49 4.39 1.23 -19.54
N ILE A 50 3.98 2.22 -20.31
CA ILE A 50 2.96 2.01 -21.32
C ILE A 50 3.63 1.11 -22.37
N LYS A 51 3.00 -0.02 -22.68
CA LYS A 51 3.46 -0.85 -23.79
C LYS A 51 2.76 -0.39 -25.05
N ASP A 52 3.52 -0.20 -26.12
CA ASP A 52 2.93 0.00 -27.45
C ASP A 52 2.21 -1.30 -27.90
N ALA A 53 1.47 -1.24 -29.01
CA ALA A 53 0.77 -2.41 -29.56
C ALA A 53 1.69 -3.59 -29.91
N ARG A 54 3.02 -3.38 -29.93
CA ARG A 54 4.06 -4.39 -30.19
C ARG A 54 4.72 -4.89 -28.91
N GLY A 55 4.25 -4.45 -27.73
CA GLY A 55 4.74 -4.89 -26.43
C GLY A 55 6.04 -4.23 -25.99
N VAL A 56 6.48 -3.17 -26.67
CA VAL A 56 7.69 -2.42 -26.34
C VAL A 56 7.35 -1.34 -25.31
N ASP A 57 8.17 -1.27 -24.26
CA ASP A 57 8.11 -0.20 -23.26
C ASP A 57 8.36 1.15 -23.96
N THR A 58 7.41 2.08 -23.90
CA THR A 58 7.58 3.49 -24.30
C THR A 58 7.81 4.42 -23.12
#